data_AF-A0A7Y5F0V7-F1
#
_entry.id   AF-A0A7Y5F0V7-F1
#
_cell.length_a   1.000
_cell.length_b   1.000
_cell.length_c   1.000
_cell.angle_alpha   90.00
_cell.angle_beta   90.00
_cell.angle_gamma   90.00
#
_symmetry.space_group_name_H-M   'P 1'
#
loop_
_entity.id
_entity.type
_entity.pdbx_description
1 polymer ?
#
loop_
_entity_poly.entity_id
_entity_poly.type
_entity_poly.pdbx_seq_one_letter_code
_entity_poly.pdbx_strand_id
1 'polypeptide(L)' 'MSSPSPTCLNCHRTEHQVPLLNLRFGGKEGWVCSQCLPILIHKPQQLADKLNLLEPLDPVPDDD' A
#
# COMPACT_ATOMS: atom_id res chain seq x y z
N MET A 1 -9.67 16.89 7.60
CA MET A 1 -10.06 15.58 7.04
C MET A 1 -9.06 14.52 7.50
N SER A 2 -9.52 13.29 7.77
CA SER A 2 -8.63 12.17 8.13
C SER A 2 -8.03 11.58 6.86
N SER A 3 -6.70 11.52 6.78
CA SER A 3 -6.00 10.83 5.70
C SER A 3 -6.46 9.37 5.59
N PRO A 4 -6.53 8.77 4.38
CA PRO A 4 -6.89 7.37 4.23
C PRO A 4 -5.94 6.48 5.03
N SER A 5 -6.50 5.61 5.87
CA SER A 5 -5.70 4.71 6.71
C SER A 5 -4.85 3.78 5.84
N PRO A 6 -3.58 3.54 6.20
CA PRO A 6 -2.70 2.69 5.42
C PRO A 6 -3.25 1.25 5.36
N THR A 7 -3.19 0.64 4.19
CA THR A 7 -3.61 -0.75 3.96
C THR A 7 -2.57 -1.53 3.19
N CYS A 8 -2.45 -2.82 3.48
CA CYS A 8 -1.56 -3.71 2.74
C CYS A 8 -1.99 -3.80 1.27
N LEU A 9 -1.12 -3.41 0.35
CA LEU A 9 -1.37 -3.47 -1.09
C LEU A 9 -1.68 -4.88 -1.61
N ASN A 10 -1.30 -5.93 -0.86
CA ASN A 10 -1.59 -7.31 -1.27
C ASN A 10 -2.92 -7.85 -0.75
N CYS A 11 -3.21 -7.66 0.54
CA CYS A 11 -4.35 -8.28 1.21
C CYS A 11 -5.36 -7.30 1.81
N HIS A 12 -5.14 -5.99 1.63
CA HIS A 12 -6.01 -4.88 2.05
C HIS A 12 -6.28 -4.77 3.55
N ARG A 13 -5.59 -5.55 4.37
CA ARG A 13 -5.67 -5.42 5.83
C ARG A 13 -5.07 -4.10 6.29
N THR A 14 -5.72 -3.50 7.28
CA THR A 14 -5.32 -2.23 7.89
C THR A 14 -4.25 -2.45 8.96
N GLU A 15 -3.63 -1.37 9.42
CA GLU A 15 -2.69 -1.38 10.55
C GLU A 15 -3.30 -1.86 11.88
N HIS A 16 -4.63 -1.78 12.04
CA HIS A 16 -5.33 -2.30 13.21
C HIS A 16 -5.48 -3.84 13.19
N GLN A 17 -5.36 -4.45 12.02
CA GLN A 17 -5.52 -5.90 11.85
C GLN A 17 -4.16 -6.61 11.83
N VAL A 18 -3.13 -5.99 11.25
CA VAL A 18 -1.77 -6.54 11.12
C VAL A 18 -0.74 -5.42 11.05
N PRO A 19 0.52 -5.64 11.50
CA PRO A 19 1.59 -4.67 11.31
C PRO A 19 1.83 -4.40 9.83
N LEU A 20 1.87 -3.12 9.47
CA LEU A 20 2.22 -2.65 8.14
C LEU A 20 3.65 -2.11 8.11
N LEU A 21 4.35 -2.36 7.01
CA LEU A 21 5.67 -1.82 6.69
C LEU A 21 5.54 -0.90 5.48
N ASN A 22 6.18 0.27 5.54
CA ASN A 22 6.28 1.19 4.42
C ASN A 22 7.23 0.63 3.35
N LEU A 23 6.86 0.79 2.08
CA LEU A 23 7.66 0.41 0.93
C LEU A 23 7.87 1.63 0.03
N ARG A 24 9.11 1.81 -0.44
CA ARG A 24 9.46 2.75 -1.50
C ARG A 24 10.05 1.99 -2.67
N PHE A 25 9.45 2.10 -3.85
CA PHE A 25 9.93 1.44 -5.07
C PHE A 25 9.65 2.31 -6.29
N GLY A 26 10.67 2.60 -7.10
CA GLY A 26 10.52 3.42 -8.31
C GLY A 26 9.98 4.83 -8.06
N GLY A 27 10.22 5.41 -6.89
CA GLY A 27 9.68 6.71 -6.48
C GLY A 27 8.25 6.69 -5.95
N LYS A 28 7.59 5.53 -5.94
CA LYS A 28 6.25 5.35 -5.37
C LYS A 28 6.32 4.84 -3.93
N GLU A 29 5.32 5.22 -3.15
CA GLU A 29 5.13 4.79 -1.76
C GLU A 29 3.93 3.86 -1.64
N GLY A 30 4.03 2.86 -0.76
CA GLY A 30 2.96 1.93 -0.47
C GLY A 30 3.18 1.20 0.84
N TRP A 31 2.26 0.30 1.20
CA TRP A 31 2.31 -0.46 2.45
C TRP A 31 2.16 -1.96 2.18
N VAL A 32 2.93 -2.78 2.88
CA VAL A 32 2.79 -4.24 2.89
C VAL A 32 2.74 -4.75 4.32
N CYS A 33 1.90 -5.73 4.62
CA CYS A 33 1.89 -6.32 5.95
C CYS A 33 2.99 -7.37 6.14
N SER A 34 3.37 -7.63 7.40
CA SER A 34 4.38 -8.64 7.75
C SER A 34 4.10 -10.04 7.17
N GLN A 35 2.83 -10.42 7.03
CA GLN A 35 2.42 -11.71 6.44
C GLN A 35 2.57 -11.76 4.92
N CYS A 36 2.51 -10.61 4.23
CA CYS A 36 2.67 -10.52 2.78
C CYS A 36 4.09 -10.14 2.36
N LEU A 37 4.94 -9.75 3.31
CA LEU A 37 6.35 -9.45 3.08
C LEU A 37 7.11 -10.56 2.33
N PRO A 38 6.88 -11.87 2.58
CA PRO A 38 7.57 -12.94 1.85
C PRO A 38 7.36 -12.91 0.33
N ILE A 39 6.28 -12.30 -0.16
CA ILE A 39 6.03 -12.15 -1.60
C ILE A 39 7.11 -11.28 -2.25
N LEU A 40 7.69 -10.30 -1.53
CA LEU A 40 8.80 -9.49 -2.04
C LEU A 40 10.06 -10.31 -2.36
N ILE A 41 10.25 -11.45 -1.67
CA ILE A 41 11.44 -12.30 -1.84
C ILE A 41 11.16 -13.37 -2.90
N HIS A 42 9.95 -13.95 -2.89
CA HIS A 42 9.62 -15.08 -3.77
C HIS A 42 9.01 -14.68 -5.11
N LYS A 43 8.24 -13.59 -5.17
CA LYS A 43 7.44 -13.16 -6.35
C LYS A 43 7.28 -11.62 -6.41
N PRO A 44 8.38 -10.84 -6.45
CA PRO A 44 8.33 -9.38 -6.37
C PRO A 44 7.50 -8.72 -7.48
N GLN A 45 7.39 -9.34 -8.66
CA GLN A 45 6.61 -8.81 -9.78
C GLN A 45 5.13 -8.61 -9.40
N GLN A 46 4.57 -9.50 -8.57
CA GLN A 46 3.17 -9.41 -8.14
C GLN A 46 2.86 -8.16 -7.29
N LEU A 47 3.86 -7.59 -6.61
CA LEU A 47 3.71 -6.32 -5.89
C LEU A 47 4.05 -5.12 -6.78
N ALA A 48 5.04 -5.23 -7.66
CA ALA A 48 5.42 -4.14 -8.56
C ALA A 48 4.24 -3.71 -9.45
N ASP A 49 3.47 -4.67 -9.97
CA ASP A 49 2.27 -4.38 -10.76
C ASP A 49 1.22 -3.61 -9.94
N LYS A 50 1.03 -3.98 -8.66
CA LYS A 50 0.08 -3.31 -7.76
C LYS A 50 0.54 -1.91 -7.37
N LEU A 51 1.83 -1.70 -7.17
CA LEU A 51 2.42 -0.37 -6.98
C LEU A 51 2.26 0.51 -8.22
N ASN A 52 2.21 -0.08 -9.41
CA ASN A 52 1.92 0.67 -10.62
C ASN A 52 0.46 1.12 -10.73
N LEU A 53 -0.47 0.37 -10.14
CA LEU A 53 -1.90 0.71 -10.05
C LEU A 53 -2.21 1.73 -8.95
N LEU A 54 -1.32 1.93 -7.98
CA LEU A 54 -1.43 3.02 -7.01
C LEU A 54 -1.04 4.33 -7.69
N GLU A 55 -1.94 4.90 -8.48
CA GLU A 55 -1.90 6.34 -8.70
C GLU A 55 -2.16 7.02 -7.34
N PRO A 56 -1.46 8.14 -7.03
CA PRO A 56 -1.85 8.95 -5.89
C PRO A 56 -3.33 9.31 -6.10
N LEU A 57 -4.20 8.89 -5.18
CA LEU A 57 -5.55 9.42 -5.17
C LEU A 57 -5.41 10.91 -4.93
N ASP A 58 -5.71 11.71 -5.94
CA ASP A 58 -5.84 13.15 -5.75
C ASP A 58 -6.84 13.39 -4.61
N PRO A 59 -6.57 14.36 -3.71
CA PRO A 59 -7.52 14.68 -2.65
C PRO A 59 -8.85 15.06 -3.29
N VAL A 60 -9.91 14.32 -2.93
CA VAL A 60 -11.27 14.68 -3.30
C VAL A 60 -11.55 16.05 -2.68
N PRO A 61 -11.89 17.09 -3.46
CA PRO A 61 -12.21 18.39 -2.90
C PRO A 61 -13.43 18.25 -1.99
N ASP A 62 -13.32 18.77 -0.78
CA ASP A 62 -14.45 18.88 0.14
C ASP A 62 -15.44 19.93 -0.40
N ASP A 63 -16.67 19.51 -0.70
CA ASP A 63 -17.81 20.42 -0.92
C ASP A 63 -18.20 21.05 0.44
N ASP A 64 -18.17 22.39 0.51
CA ASP A 64 -18.50 23.25 1.67
C ASP A 64 -19.91 23.00 2.26
#